data_AF-A0A0K1P0G2-F1
#
_entry.id   AF-A0A0K1P0G2-F1
#
_cell.length_a   1.000
_cell.length_b   1.000
_cell.length_c   1.000
_cell.angle_alpha   90.00
_cell.angle_beta   90.00
_cell.angle_gamma   90.00
#
_symmetry.space_group_name_H-M   'P 1'
#
loop_
_entity.id
_entity.type
_entity.pdbx_description
1 polymer ?
#
loop_
_entity_poly.entity_id
_entity_poly.type
_entity_poly.pdbx_seq_one_letter_code
_entity_poly.pdbx_strand_id
1 'polypeptide(L)'
;QTISIAKAGITTVLNSRTSVLAAANPPSGRYDDLKTAQENIDLQTTILSRFDLIFIVKDKRDFSRDKIIASHIIKVHASADRSSSDNRSVKEENWLKRYIQYCRSQCRPRLSESAAIRLQNEYVKFRQDMRRQANETGEASAVPITVRQLEAIVRLSEALAKMKLSHVATEVDVVEAVNLFKVATVEAAQSGINQVVTSTPEIQQAETQIKRRIGIGM
;
A
#
# COMPACT_ATOMS: atom_id res chain seq x y z
N GLN A 1 -15.71 16.42 3.73
CA GLN A 1 -15.01 16.51 2.43
C GLN A 1 -15.84 17.40 1.52
N THR A 2 -15.42 18.67 1.40
CA THR A 2 -16.12 19.72 0.65
C THR A 2 -15.09 20.63 -0.01
N ILE A 3 -15.46 21.25 -1.13
CA ILE A 3 -14.66 22.27 -1.80
C ILE A 3 -15.40 23.60 -1.66
N SER A 4 -14.75 24.60 -1.09
CA SER A 4 -15.25 25.97 -1.03
C SER A 4 -14.71 26.76 -2.22
N ILE A 5 -15.61 27.38 -2.98
CA ILE A 5 -15.27 28.23 -4.12
C ILE A 5 -15.77 29.63 -3.82
N ALA A 6 -14.86 30.61 -3.89
CA ALA A 6 -15.17 32.03 -3.86
C ALA A 6 -14.63 32.67 -5.14
N LYS A 7 -15.49 32.81 -6.16
CA LYS A 7 -15.11 33.35 -7.46
C LYS A 7 -16.29 34.08 -8.11
N ALA A 8 -16.01 35.20 -8.79
CA ALA A 8 -17.02 36.00 -9.50
C ALA A 8 -18.24 36.39 -8.63
N GLY A 9 -18.02 36.75 -7.36
CA GLY A 9 -19.08 37.11 -6.43
C GLY A 9 -19.90 35.93 -5.89
N ILE A 10 -19.63 34.70 -6.34
CA ILE A 10 -20.29 33.49 -5.84
C ILE A 10 -19.39 32.83 -4.80
N THR A 11 -19.90 32.74 -3.57
CA THR A 11 -19.30 31.94 -2.49
C THR A 11 -20.18 30.74 -2.23
N THR A 12 -19.70 29.54 -2.55
CA THR A 12 -20.46 28.29 -2.37
C THR A 12 -19.57 27.15 -1.88
N VAL A 13 -20.18 26.17 -1.23
CA VAL A 13 -19.53 24.96 -0.72
C VAL A 13 -20.15 23.75 -1.40
N LEU A 14 -19.33 23.02 -2.16
CA LEU A 14 -19.74 21.83 -2.90
C LEU A 14 -19.27 20.56 -2.20
N ASN A 15 -20.10 19.50 -2.25
CA ASN A 15 -19.73 18.19 -1.74
C ASN A 15 -18.72 17.52 -2.68
N SER A 16 -17.60 17.04 -2.12
CA SER A 16 -16.51 16.39 -2.87
C SER A 16 -16.18 14.99 -2.31
N ARG A 17 -17.17 14.32 -1.69
CA ARG A 17 -17.02 12.95 -1.19
C ARG A 17 -16.82 11.97 -2.36
N THR A 18 -15.56 11.71 -2.69
CA THR A 18 -15.15 10.71 -3.68
C THR A 18 -13.91 9.96 -3.17
N SER A 19 -13.74 8.73 -3.65
CA SER A 19 -12.50 7.98 -3.46
C SER A 19 -11.50 8.41 -4.54
N VAL A 20 -10.24 8.61 -4.16
CA VAL A 20 -9.17 8.97 -5.09
C VAL A 20 -8.30 7.74 -5.32
N LEU A 21 -8.13 7.37 -6.58
CA LEU A 21 -7.11 6.43 -7.03
C LEU A 21 -6.08 7.23 -7.84
N ALA A 22 -4.82 7.11 -7.48
CA ALA A 22 -3.72 7.80 -8.14
C ALA A 22 -2.65 6.79 -8.56
N ALA A 23 -2.09 7.00 -9.74
CA ALA A 23 -0.90 6.31 -10.22
C ALA A 23 0.11 7.39 -10.64
N ALA A 24 1.36 7.23 -10.21
CA ALA A 24 2.43 8.16 -10.50
C ALA A 24 3.71 7.39 -10.80
N ASN A 25 4.53 7.93 -11.70
CA ASN A 25 5.86 7.41 -11.96
C ASN A 25 6.88 8.17 -11.09
N PRO A 26 7.96 7.52 -10.65
CA PRO A 26 9.07 8.20 -9.99
C PRO A 26 9.66 9.31 -10.89
N PRO A 27 10.21 10.40 -10.32
CA PRO A 27 10.73 11.53 -11.09
C PRO A 27 11.88 11.15 -12.04
N SER A 28 12.69 10.15 -11.67
CA SER A 28 13.76 9.58 -12.51
C SER A 28 13.25 8.59 -13.57
N GLY A 29 11.94 8.36 -13.69
CA GLY A 29 11.33 7.37 -14.59
C GLY A 29 11.52 5.91 -14.15
N ARG A 30 12.42 5.65 -13.20
CA ARG A 30 12.62 4.35 -12.54
C ARG A 30 12.75 4.54 -11.05
N TYR A 31 12.26 3.57 -10.29
CA TYR A 31 12.44 3.52 -8.84
C TYR A 31 13.90 3.21 -8.53
N ASP A 32 14.53 4.04 -7.70
CA ASP A 32 15.93 3.91 -7.29
C ASP A 32 16.01 3.35 -5.87
N ASP A 33 16.55 2.14 -5.72
CA ASP A 33 16.67 1.47 -4.43
C ASP A 33 17.71 2.12 -3.50
N LEU A 34 18.61 2.96 -4.03
CA LEU A 34 19.61 3.70 -3.25
C LEU A 34 19.04 4.97 -2.62
N LYS A 35 17.85 5.39 -3.03
CA LYS A 35 17.16 6.57 -2.49
C LYS A 35 16.09 6.15 -1.50
N THR A 36 15.73 7.08 -0.62
CA THR A 36 14.59 6.86 0.29
C THR A 36 13.28 6.82 -0.49
N ALA A 37 12.25 6.18 0.08
CA ALA A 37 10.91 6.18 -0.52
C ALA A 37 10.37 7.61 -0.75
N GLN A 38 10.69 8.56 0.13
CA GLN A 38 10.25 9.94 0.02
C GLN A 38 10.87 10.64 -1.20
N GLU A 39 12.17 10.44 -1.45
CA GLU A 39 12.85 10.98 -2.62
C GLU A 39 12.38 10.34 -3.94
N ASN A 40 11.99 9.06 -3.89
CA ASN A 40 11.45 8.36 -5.05
C ASN A 40 10.02 8.78 -5.42
N ILE A 41 9.24 9.35 -4.50
CA ILE A 41 7.79 9.57 -4.69
C ILE A 41 7.44 11.05 -5.00
N ASP A 42 8.36 12.00 -4.86
CA ASP A 42 8.16 13.45 -5.15
C ASP A 42 6.81 14.02 -4.64
N LEU A 43 6.36 13.51 -3.48
CA LEU A 43 5.15 13.99 -2.80
C LEU A 43 5.49 14.33 -1.35
N GLN A 44 4.87 15.40 -0.87
CA GLN A 44 4.98 15.77 0.54
C GLN A 44 4.39 14.67 1.44
N THR A 45 5.03 14.43 2.57
CA THR A 45 4.55 13.51 3.62
C THR A 45 3.13 13.83 4.08
N THR A 46 2.72 15.10 4.00
CA THR A 46 1.35 15.54 4.30
C THR A 46 0.34 14.94 3.33
N ILE A 47 0.66 14.81 2.05
CA ILE A 47 -0.20 14.18 1.02
C ILE A 47 -0.18 12.67 1.18
N LEU A 48 1.00 12.07 1.37
CA LEU A 48 1.14 10.62 1.60
C LEU A 48 0.32 10.15 2.81
N SER A 49 0.30 10.93 3.89
CA SER A 49 -0.51 10.62 5.08
C SER A 49 -2.04 10.63 4.86
N ARG A 50 -2.51 11.11 3.70
CA ARG A 50 -3.95 11.13 3.33
C ARG A 50 -4.35 9.93 2.47
N PHE A 51 -3.39 9.17 1.96
CA PHE A 51 -3.66 7.91 1.29
C PHE A 51 -3.72 6.78 2.32
N ASP A 52 -4.71 5.92 2.18
CA ASP A 52 -4.95 4.78 3.07
C ASP A 52 -3.97 3.64 2.77
N LEU A 53 -3.70 3.43 1.48
CA LEU A 53 -2.82 2.39 0.96
C LEU A 53 -1.93 3.01 -0.10
N ILE A 54 -0.64 2.74 -0.02
CA ILE A 54 0.37 3.14 -1.01
C ILE A 54 1.02 1.87 -1.51
N PHE A 55 1.03 1.64 -2.81
CA PHE A 55 1.68 0.48 -3.40
C PHE A 55 2.87 0.91 -4.24
N ILE A 56 4.04 0.35 -3.96
CA ILE A 56 5.24 0.56 -4.78
C ILE A 56 5.41 -0.66 -5.66
N VAL A 57 5.18 -0.49 -6.96
CA VAL A 57 5.36 -1.54 -7.95
C VAL A 57 6.74 -1.39 -8.58
N LYS A 58 7.66 -2.29 -8.24
CA LYS A 58 9.02 -2.31 -8.79
C LYS A 58 9.11 -3.29 -9.95
N ASP A 59 9.76 -2.86 -11.03
CA ASP A 59 10.10 -3.70 -12.17
C ASP A 59 11.43 -4.42 -11.90
N LYS A 60 11.35 -5.60 -11.27
CA LYS A 60 12.51 -6.48 -11.04
C LYS A 60 12.63 -7.46 -12.21
N ARG A 61 13.80 -7.47 -12.85
CA ARG A 61 14.13 -8.40 -13.95
C ARG A 61 14.27 -9.82 -13.40
N ASP A 62 13.30 -10.68 -13.69
CA ASP A 62 13.33 -12.10 -13.33
C ASP A 62 12.92 -12.93 -14.54
N PHE A 63 13.87 -13.70 -15.07
CA PHE A 63 13.66 -14.53 -16.27
C PHE A 63 12.44 -15.45 -16.16
N SER A 64 12.20 -16.04 -14.98
CA SER A 64 11.09 -16.98 -14.80
C SER A 64 9.75 -16.25 -14.85
N ARG A 65 9.66 -15.10 -14.16
CA ARG A 65 8.46 -14.27 -14.12
C ARG A 65 8.17 -13.61 -15.47
N ASP A 66 9.21 -13.11 -16.13
CA ASP A 66 9.12 -12.48 -17.46
C ASP A 66 8.62 -13.49 -18.50
N LYS A 67 9.07 -14.75 -18.43
CA LYS A 67 8.60 -15.82 -19.31
C LYS A 67 7.11 -16.13 -19.11
N ILE A 68 6.62 -16.14 -17.86
CA ILE A 68 5.21 -16.35 -17.54
C ILE A 68 4.37 -15.20 -18.10
N ILE A 69 4.79 -13.96 -17.86
CA ILE A 69 4.12 -12.75 -18.34
C ILE A 69 4.08 -12.74 -19.87
N ALA A 70 5.22 -12.96 -20.54
CA ALA A 70 5.31 -13.01 -21.99
C ALA A 70 4.41 -14.10 -22.57
N SER A 71 4.41 -15.31 -21.99
CA SER A 71 3.52 -16.40 -22.44
C SER A 71 2.05 -16.01 -22.32
N HIS A 72 1.67 -15.34 -21.23
CA HIS A 72 0.30 -14.87 -21.04
C HIS A 72 -0.08 -13.79 -22.07
N ILE A 73 0.76 -12.79 -22.28
CA ILE A 73 0.54 -11.72 -23.27
C ILE A 73 0.38 -12.30 -24.68
N ILE A 74 1.27 -13.21 -25.09
CA ILE A 74 1.19 -13.87 -26.40
C ILE A 74 -0.14 -14.64 -26.54
N LYS A 75 -0.56 -15.37 -25.50
CA LYS A 75 -1.85 -16.09 -25.51
C LYS A 75 -3.04 -15.15 -25.66
N VAL A 76 -3.04 -14.01 -24.96
CA VAL A 76 -4.09 -13.00 -25.05
C VAL A 76 -4.15 -12.43 -26.46
N HIS A 77 -3.02 -12.02 -27.05
CA HIS A 77 -2.99 -11.50 -28.42
C HIS A 77 -3.35 -12.56 -29.48
N ALA A 78 -2.90 -13.81 -29.31
CA ALA A 78 -3.25 -14.93 -30.21
C ALA A 78 -4.73 -15.36 -30.09
N SER A 79 -5.40 -14.96 -29.00
CA SER A 79 -6.82 -15.23 -28.75
C SER A 79 -7.70 -13.99 -28.92
N ALA A 80 -7.11 -12.82 -29.18
CA ALA A 80 -7.83 -11.55 -29.31
C ALA A 80 -8.87 -11.61 -30.44
N ASP A 81 -8.54 -12.24 -31.58
CA ASP A 81 -9.48 -12.47 -32.70
C ASP A 81 -10.62 -13.44 -32.36
N ARG A 82 -10.52 -14.22 -31.27
CA ARG A 82 -11.56 -15.14 -30.79
C ARG A 82 -12.40 -14.56 -29.64
N SER A 83 -11.87 -13.57 -28.92
CA SER A 83 -12.46 -13.00 -27.70
C SER A 83 -13.70 -12.12 -27.92
N SER A 84 -13.98 -11.69 -29.16
CA SER A 84 -15.22 -11.00 -29.54
C SER A 84 -16.49 -11.84 -29.29
N SER A 85 -16.34 -13.13 -28.99
CA SER A 85 -17.43 -14.09 -28.80
C SER A 85 -17.58 -14.62 -27.36
N ASP A 86 -16.72 -14.22 -26.43
CA ASP A 86 -16.76 -14.74 -25.06
C ASP A 86 -17.74 -13.96 -24.16
N ASN A 87 -19.04 -14.18 -24.41
CA ASN A 87 -20.16 -13.65 -23.62
C ASN A 87 -20.05 -13.94 -22.12
N ARG A 88 -19.23 -14.90 -21.69
CA ARG A 88 -19.01 -15.22 -20.28
C ARG A 88 -18.26 -14.11 -19.55
N SER A 89 -17.20 -13.57 -20.16
CA SER A 89 -16.39 -12.49 -19.58
C SER A 89 -17.22 -11.21 -19.33
N VAL A 90 -18.03 -10.80 -20.30
CA VAL A 90 -18.92 -9.64 -20.21
C VAL A 90 -20.03 -9.85 -19.17
N LYS A 91 -20.56 -11.07 -19.07
CA LYS A 91 -21.60 -11.42 -18.08
C LYS A 91 -21.05 -11.40 -16.65
N GLU A 92 -19.84 -11.91 -16.44
CA GLU A 92 -19.15 -11.91 -15.15
C GLU A 92 -18.78 -10.49 -14.72
N GLU A 93 -18.29 -9.65 -15.63
CA GLU A 93 -17.98 -8.24 -15.35
C GLU A 93 -19.25 -7.47 -14.92
N ASN A 94 -20.35 -7.68 -15.64
CA ASN A 94 -21.64 -7.06 -15.30
C ASN A 94 -22.19 -7.54 -13.96
N TRP A 95 -22.01 -8.82 -13.62
CA TRP A 95 -22.40 -9.34 -12.31
C TRP A 95 -21.58 -8.71 -11.18
N LEU A 96 -20.26 -8.61 -11.33
CA LEU A 96 -19.39 -8.02 -10.29
C LEU A 96 -19.73 -6.55 -10.03
N LYS A 97 -19.99 -5.77 -11.08
CA LYS A 97 -20.45 -4.37 -10.95
C LYS A 97 -21.75 -4.28 -10.14
N ARG A 98 -22.72 -5.15 -10.44
CA ARG A 98 -24.00 -5.22 -9.70
C ARG A 98 -23.81 -5.70 -8.27
N TYR A 99 -22.91 -6.65 -8.04
CA TYR A 99 -22.56 -7.15 -6.71
C TYR A 99 -21.96 -6.03 -5.85
N ILE A 100 -20.97 -5.30 -6.36
CA ILE A 100 -20.36 -4.17 -5.65
C ILE A 100 -21.42 -3.10 -5.34
N GLN A 101 -22.29 -2.78 -6.30
CA GLN A 101 -23.38 -1.83 -6.09
C GLN A 101 -24.32 -2.29 -4.97
N TYR A 102 -24.67 -3.57 -4.95
CA TYR A 102 -25.52 -4.18 -3.92
C TYR A 102 -24.85 -4.13 -2.54
N CYS A 103 -23.58 -4.50 -2.42
CA CYS A 103 -22.85 -4.41 -1.15
C CYS A 103 -22.77 -2.96 -0.63
N ARG A 104 -22.62 -1.97 -1.52
CA ARG A 104 -22.56 -0.54 -1.16
C ARG A 104 -23.91 0.01 -0.67
N SER A 105 -25.03 -0.46 -1.24
CA SER A 105 -26.36 0.03 -0.88
C SER A 105 -26.91 -0.63 0.37
N GLN A 106 -26.70 -1.94 0.54
CA GLN A 106 -27.31 -2.71 1.63
C GLN A 106 -26.45 -2.84 2.88
N CYS A 107 -25.12 -2.94 2.73
CA CYS A 107 -24.25 -3.24 3.87
C CYS A 107 -23.51 -1.99 4.35
N ARG A 108 -23.76 -1.62 5.62
CA ARG A 108 -23.00 -0.62 6.37
C ARG A 108 -22.41 -1.27 7.62
N PRO A 109 -21.31 -2.02 7.48
CA PRO A 109 -20.75 -2.77 8.58
C PRO A 109 -20.28 -1.86 9.72
N ARG A 110 -20.28 -2.42 10.93
CA ARG A 110 -19.72 -1.80 12.14
C ARG A 110 -18.69 -2.73 12.76
N LEU A 111 -17.67 -2.17 13.40
CA LEU A 111 -16.73 -2.99 14.17
C LEU A 111 -17.45 -3.67 15.34
N SER A 112 -17.16 -4.95 15.51
CA SER A 112 -17.44 -5.65 16.76
C SER A 112 -16.52 -5.13 17.88
N GLU A 113 -16.94 -5.29 19.14
CA GLU A 113 -16.17 -4.87 20.30
C GLU A 113 -14.78 -5.53 20.34
N SER A 114 -14.73 -6.83 20.04
CA SER A 114 -13.47 -7.58 20.05
C SER A 114 -12.54 -7.15 18.91
N ALA A 115 -13.08 -6.82 17.73
CA ALA A 115 -12.33 -6.21 16.64
C ALA A 115 -11.77 -4.83 17.03
N ALA A 116 -12.55 -4.02 17.75
CA ALA A 116 -12.12 -2.70 18.21
C ALA A 116 -10.97 -2.78 19.22
N ILE A 117 -11.05 -3.72 20.17
CA ILE A 117 -9.96 -3.98 21.13
C ILE A 117 -8.70 -4.44 20.39
N ARG A 118 -8.85 -5.37 19.43
CA ARG A 118 -7.71 -5.86 18.65
C ARG A 118 -7.04 -4.76 17.85
N LEU A 119 -7.83 -3.91 17.18
CA LEU A 119 -7.34 -2.79 16.40
C LEU A 119 -6.53 -1.80 17.25
N GLN A 120 -7.02 -1.47 18.45
CA GLN A 120 -6.31 -0.59 19.40
C GLN A 120 -4.94 -1.16 19.76
N ASN A 121 -4.88 -2.46 20.09
CA ASN A 121 -3.64 -3.14 20.43
C ASN A 121 -2.63 -3.14 19.27
N GLU A 122 -3.08 -3.44 18.05
CA GLU A 122 -2.22 -3.41 16.86
C GLU A 122 -1.70 -1.99 16.56
N TYR A 123 -2.56 -0.97 16.68
CA TYR A 123 -2.16 0.42 16.45
C TYR A 123 -1.12 0.92 17.45
N VAL A 124 -1.27 0.61 18.74
CA VAL A 124 -0.28 0.97 19.77
C VAL A 124 1.05 0.28 19.50
N LYS A 125 1.04 -1.02 19.16
CA LYS A 125 2.24 -1.76 18.78
C LYS A 125 2.96 -1.13 17.59
N PHE A 126 2.24 -0.84 16.52
CA PHE A 126 2.82 -0.17 15.34
C PHE A 126 3.51 1.14 15.67
N ARG A 127 2.89 1.96 16.52
CA ARG A 127 3.47 3.24 16.93
C ARG A 127 4.73 3.05 17.79
N GLN A 128 4.77 2.02 18.63
CA GLN A 128 5.95 1.67 19.42
C GLN A 128 7.09 1.16 18.54
N ASP A 129 6.79 0.24 17.61
CA ASP A 129 7.78 -0.35 16.71
C ASP A 129 8.45 0.71 15.82
N MET A 130 7.68 1.62 15.24
CA MET A 130 8.23 2.71 14.42
C MET A 130 9.06 3.71 15.23
N ARG A 131 8.67 4.01 16.48
CA ARG A 131 9.47 4.88 17.36
C ARG A 131 10.80 4.24 17.72
N ARG A 132 10.77 2.94 18.00
CA ARG A 132 11.97 2.16 18.27
C ARG A 132 12.91 2.18 17.06
N GLN A 133 12.39 1.92 15.87
CA GLN A 133 13.17 2.00 14.63
C GLN A 133 13.77 3.39 14.41
N ALA A 134 12.98 4.46 14.58
CA ALA A 134 13.49 5.83 14.44
C ALA A 134 14.60 6.18 15.44
N ASN A 135 14.54 5.65 16.67
CA ASN A 135 15.59 5.83 17.66
C ASN A 135 16.85 5.00 17.34
N GLU A 136 16.69 3.83 16.73
CA GLU A 136 17.79 2.92 16.38
C GLU A 136 18.53 3.37 15.11
N THR A 137 17.81 3.82 14.08
CA THR A 137 18.41 4.26 12.80
C THR A 137 18.67 5.75 12.73
N GLY A 138 18.09 6.55 13.65
CA GLY A 138 18.15 8.01 13.60
C GLY A 138 17.36 8.64 12.45
N GLU A 139 16.69 7.85 11.62
CA GLU A 139 15.92 8.30 10.46
C GLU A 139 14.42 8.19 10.73
N ALA A 140 13.70 9.26 10.40
CA ALA A 140 12.24 9.25 10.46
C ALA A 140 11.67 8.43 9.29
N SER A 141 10.66 7.60 9.57
CA SER A 141 9.92 6.88 8.53
C SER A 141 9.32 7.86 7.50
N ALA A 142 9.42 7.52 6.22
CA ALA A 142 8.89 8.32 5.11
C ALA A 142 7.37 8.57 5.22
N VAL A 143 6.64 7.69 5.90
CA VAL A 143 5.18 7.83 6.12
C VAL A 143 4.88 7.85 7.62
N PRO A 144 4.52 9.01 8.20
CA PRO A 144 4.21 9.09 9.62
C PRO A 144 2.91 8.33 9.95
N ILE A 145 2.97 7.44 10.96
CA ILE A 145 1.77 6.78 11.50
C ILE A 145 0.97 7.82 12.31
N THR A 146 -0.14 8.26 11.72
CA THR A 146 -1.06 9.21 12.33
C THR A 146 -2.42 8.55 12.58
N VAL A 147 -3.31 9.27 13.27
CA VAL A 147 -4.70 8.83 13.50
C VAL A 147 -5.44 8.54 12.17
N ARG A 148 -5.02 9.16 11.07
CA ARG A 148 -5.56 8.87 9.72
C ARG A 148 -5.31 7.42 9.28
N GLN A 149 -4.18 6.85 9.69
CA GLN A 149 -3.87 5.45 9.37
C GLN A 149 -4.72 4.48 10.19
N LEU A 150 -5.06 4.85 11.44
CA LEU A 150 -6.06 4.11 12.21
C LEU A 150 -7.43 4.15 11.51
N GLU A 151 -7.88 5.33 11.10
CA GLU A 151 -9.13 5.49 10.33
C GLU A 151 -9.10 4.72 8.99
N ALA A 152 -7.93 4.63 8.34
CA ALA A 152 -7.74 3.85 7.13
C ALA A 152 -7.95 2.34 7.41
N ILE A 153 -7.32 1.79 8.45
CA ILE A 153 -7.48 0.37 8.81
C ILE A 153 -8.93 0.07 9.21
N VAL A 154 -9.62 0.98 9.91
CA VAL A 154 -11.07 0.86 10.17
C VAL A 154 -11.85 0.76 8.86
N ARG A 155 -11.62 1.68 7.92
CA ARG A 155 -12.30 1.68 6.62
C ARG A 155 -12.02 0.42 5.81
N LEU A 156 -10.79 -0.11 5.87
CA LEU A 156 -10.43 -1.37 5.22
C LEU A 156 -11.13 -2.57 5.86
N SER A 157 -11.18 -2.63 7.19
CA SER A 157 -11.87 -3.70 7.93
C SER A 157 -13.38 -3.70 7.60
N GLU A 158 -14.00 -2.53 7.58
CA GLU A 158 -15.39 -2.37 7.15
C GLU A 158 -15.58 -2.71 5.67
N ALA A 159 -14.63 -2.39 4.79
CA ALA A 159 -14.69 -2.75 3.39
C ALA A 159 -14.62 -4.27 3.17
N LEU A 160 -13.76 -4.98 3.91
CA LEU A 160 -13.64 -6.44 3.87
C LEU A 160 -14.93 -7.12 4.33
N ALA A 161 -15.51 -6.66 5.44
CA ALA A 161 -16.81 -7.16 5.92
C ALA A 161 -17.93 -6.89 4.89
N LYS A 162 -17.92 -5.71 4.26
CA LYS A 162 -18.88 -5.32 3.21
C LYS A 162 -18.77 -6.20 1.97
N MET A 163 -17.57 -6.61 1.57
CA MET A 163 -17.37 -7.53 0.44
C MET A 163 -17.95 -8.92 0.72
N LYS A 164 -17.98 -9.33 1.99
CA LYS A 164 -18.60 -10.58 2.47
C LYS A 164 -20.11 -10.46 2.77
N LEU A 165 -20.73 -9.30 2.50
CA LEU A 165 -22.11 -8.98 2.86
C LEU A 165 -22.40 -9.07 4.37
N SER A 166 -21.37 -8.90 5.21
CA SER A 166 -21.52 -8.87 6.66
C SER A 166 -21.84 -7.45 7.15
N HIS A 167 -22.74 -7.33 8.11
CA HIS A 167 -23.03 -6.08 8.83
C HIS A 167 -22.10 -5.85 10.03
N VAL A 168 -21.22 -6.81 10.34
CA VAL A 168 -20.28 -6.70 11.46
C VAL A 168 -18.87 -7.04 10.96
N ALA A 169 -17.92 -6.13 11.20
CA ALA A 169 -16.50 -6.37 10.98
C ALA A 169 -15.91 -7.07 12.20
N THR A 170 -15.33 -8.24 11.95
CA THR A 170 -14.80 -9.15 12.97
C THR A 170 -13.28 -8.96 13.11
N GLU A 171 -12.69 -9.61 14.11
CA GLU A 171 -11.24 -9.59 14.31
C GLU A 171 -10.48 -10.11 13.08
N VAL A 172 -11.05 -11.07 12.35
CA VAL A 172 -10.43 -11.62 11.13
C VAL A 172 -10.30 -10.54 10.06
N ASP A 173 -11.30 -9.66 9.92
CA ASP A 173 -11.26 -8.55 8.96
C ASP A 173 -10.22 -7.51 9.36
N VAL A 174 -10.05 -7.26 10.67
CA VAL A 174 -9.01 -6.36 11.19
C VAL A 174 -7.61 -6.93 10.93
N VAL A 175 -7.40 -8.21 11.20
CA VAL A 175 -6.10 -8.88 10.95
C VAL A 175 -5.72 -8.76 9.48
N GLU A 176 -6.67 -9.02 8.58
CA GLU A 176 -6.41 -8.91 7.15
C GLU A 176 -6.19 -7.46 6.69
N ALA A 177 -6.97 -6.51 7.21
CA ALA A 177 -6.77 -5.09 6.93
C ALA A 177 -5.39 -4.59 7.40
N VAL A 178 -4.95 -5.05 8.58
CA VAL A 178 -3.62 -4.76 9.12
C VAL A 178 -2.54 -5.39 8.25
N ASN A 179 -2.72 -6.63 7.79
CA ASN A 179 -1.78 -7.30 6.90
C ASN A 179 -1.64 -6.53 5.57
N LEU A 180 -2.76 -6.16 4.95
CA LEU A 180 -2.77 -5.35 3.73
C LEU A 180 -2.07 -4.01 3.94
N PHE A 181 -2.31 -3.35 5.06
CA PHE A 181 -1.64 -2.09 5.40
C PHE A 181 -0.13 -2.24 5.57
N LYS A 182 0.35 -3.35 6.17
CA LYS A 182 1.78 -3.65 6.30
C LYS A 182 2.44 -3.80 4.93
N VAL A 183 1.87 -4.66 4.07
CA VAL A 183 2.42 -4.96 2.74
C VAL A 183 2.36 -3.76 1.81
N ALA A 184 1.29 -2.96 1.88
CA ALA A 184 1.19 -1.75 1.08
C ALA A 184 2.11 -0.65 1.65
N THR A 185 1.75 -0.10 2.80
CA THR A 185 2.27 1.20 3.26
C THR A 185 3.56 1.08 4.05
N VAL A 186 3.72 0.05 4.90
CA VAL A 186 4.93 -0.10 5.73
C VAL A 186 6.10 -0.56 4.87
N GLU A 187 5.89 -1.56 4.01
CA GLU A 187 6.91 -1.98 3.04
C GLU A 187 7.26 -0.84 2.09
N ALA A 188 6.27 -0.07 1.62
CA ALA A 188 6.53 1.10 0.80
C ALA A 188 7.40 2.13 1.52
N ALA A 189 7.12 2.41 2.80
CA ALA A 189 7.89 3.36 3.61
C ALA A 189 9.31 2.87 3.91
N GLN A 190 9.52 1.56 4.00
CA GLN A 190 10.83 0.93 4.24
C GLN A 190 11.62 0.69 2.95
N SER A 191 10.97 0.72 1.79
CA SER A 191 11.62 0.49 0.51
C SER A 191 12.60 1.64 0.18
N GLY A 192 13.81 1.27 -0.26
CA GLY A 192 14.95 2.17 -0.40
C GLY A 192 16.16 1.68 0.41
N ILE A 193 16.91 2.62 0.99
CA ILE A 193 18.20 2.45 1.71
C ILE A 193 18.25 1.23 2.67
N ASN A 194 17.11 0.78 3.21
CA ASN A 194 17.03 -0.38 4.11
C ASN A 194 17.06 -1.76 3.43
N GLN A 195 16.87 -1.90 2.11
CA GLN A 195 17.06 -3.20 1.44
C GLN A 195 18.54 -3.58 1.27
N VAL A 196 19.46 -2.61 1.27
CA VAL A 196 20.91 -2.88 1.16
C VAL A 196 21.48 -3.44 2.48
N VAL A 197 20.82 -3.20 3.61
CA VAL A 197 21.25 -3.72 4.93
C VAL A 197 20.72 -5.14 5.20
N THR A 198 19.89 -5.71 4.32
CA THR A 198 19.57 -7.15 4.35
C THR A 198 20.73 -7.95 3.76
N SER A 199 21.83 -7.99 4.52
CA SER A 199 22.70 -9.14 4.73
C SER A 199 22.96 -10.02 3.51
N THR A 200 23.64 -9.50 2.49
CA THR A 200 24.45 -10.42 1.67
C THR A 200 25.59 -10.92 2.56
N PRO A 201 25.76 -12.25 2.76
CA PRO A 201 26.83 -12.81 3.58
C PRO A 201 28.22 -12.42 3.06
N GLU A 202 28.30 -12.03 1.79
CA GLU A 202 29.50 -11.51 1.12
C GLU A 202 29.99 -10.17 1.71
N ILE A 203 29.08 -9.27 2.09
CA ILE A 203 29.46 -7.95 2.67
C ILE A 203 29.98 -8.13 4.10
N GLN A 204 29.38 -9.02 4.90
CA GLN A 204 29.87 -9.36 6.24
C GLN A 204 31.25 -10.06 6.17
N GLN A 205 31.45 -10.93 5.18
CA GLN A 205 32.75 -11.56 4.93
C GLN A 205 33.80 -10.53 4.49
N ALA A 206 33.42 -9.57 3.64
CA ALA A 206 34.31 -8.49 3.22
C ALA A 206 34.69 -7.56 4.40
N GLU A 207 33.73 -7.15 5.23
CA GLU A 207 34.02 -6.37 6.44
C GLU A 207 34.94 -7.10 7.43
N THR A 208 34.73 -8.42 7.59
CA THR A 208 35.57 -9.24 8.47
C THR A 208 37.00 -9.39 7.91
N GLN A 209 37.14 -9.51 6.59
CA GLN A 209 38.45 -9.54 5.93
C GLN A 209 39.17 -8.19 5.97
N ILE A 210 38.45 -7.07 5.85
CA ILE A 210 39.01 -5.72 5.95
C ILE A 210 39.45 -5.43 7.39
N LYS A 211 38.63 -5.75 8.40
CA LYS A 211 38.99 -5.61 9.82
C LYS A 211 40.18 -6.49 10.22
N ARG A 212 40.36 -7.67 9.60
CA ARG A 212 41.56 -8.51 9.78
C ARG A 212 42.82 -7.92 9.13
N ARG A 213 42.69 -7.15 8.05
CA ARG A 213 43.83 -6.49 7.38
C ARG A 213 44.22 -5.17 8.03
N ILE A 214 43.30 -4.49 8.73
CA ILE A 214 43.57 -3.24 9.46
C ILE A 214 43.90 -3.54 10.93
N GLY A 215 44.66 -4.61 11.16
CA GLY A 215 45.29 -4.86 12.46
C GLY A 215 46.28 -3.73 12.77
N ILE A 216 45.92 -2.92 13.78
CA ILE A 216 46.79 -2.31 14.81
C ILE A 216 48.25 -2.14 14.36
N GLY A 217 48.60 -0.91 13.99
CA GLY A 217 49.95 -0.57 13.55
C GLY A 217 50.22 0.93 13.48
N MET A 218 49.88 1.66 14.55
CA MET A 218 50.63 2.75 15.22
C MET A 218 49.69 3.59 16.07
#